data_AF-A0A661D1B7-F1
#
_entry.id   AF-A0A661D1B7-F1
#
_cell.length_a   1.000
_cell.length_b   1.000
_cell.length_c   1.000
_cell.angle_alpha   90.00
_cell.angle_beta   90.00
_cell.angle_gamma   90.00
#
_symmetry.space_group_name_H-M   'P 1'
#
loop_
_entity.id
_entity.type
_entity.pdbx_description
1 polymer ?
#
loop_
_entity_poly.entity_id
_entity_poly.type
_entity_poly.pdbx_seq_one_letter_code
_entity_poly.pdbx_strand_id
1 'polypeptide(L)'
;SISLRGASTVATDAAQIILMDQSLNHLSYLLDLAQGFETNMKTTWALVVIPSFIAMGGAVFLHFGLLSGFLGQQMGLGAGLMSAMNPMLQNKSTKKQRLK
;
A
#
# COMPACT_ATOMS: atom_id res chain seq x y z
N SER A 1 12.58 2.22 13.71
CA SER A 1 13.95 2.76 13.82
C SER A 1 14.54 2.91 12.43
N ILE A 2 15.22 4.03 12.18
CA ILE A 2 15.94 4.31 10.93
C ILE A 2 17.41 4.50 11.29
N SER A 3 18.32 3.89 10.53
CA SER A 3 19.78 4.05 10.71
C SER A 3 20.47 4.39 9.39
N LEU A 4 21.71 4.85 9.48
CA LEU A 4 22.58 5.15 8.34
C LEU A 4 23.54 3.98 8.13
N ARG A 5 23.82 3.66 6.87
CA ARG A 5 24.93 2.75 6.55
C ARG A 5 26.23 3.34 7.10
N GLY A 6 26.95 2.59 7.92
CA GLY A 6 28.17 3.07 8.58
C GLY A 6 27.96 3.77 9.93
N ALA A 7 26.72 3.83 10.44
CA ALA A 7 26.50 4.07 11.87
C ALA A 7 27.10 2.91 12.70
N SER A 8 27.13 3.08 14.03
CA SER A 8 27.62 2.01 14.92
C SER A 8 26.91 0.67 14.65
N THR A 9 27.63 -0.44 14.78
CA THR A 9 27.09 -1.79 14.48
C THR A 9 25.80 -2.09 15.24
N VAL A 10 25.69 -1.64 16.49
CA VAL A 10 24.46 -1.76 17.30
C VAL A 10 23.30 -0.96 16.70
N ALA A 11 23.56 0.24 16.17
CA ALA A 11 22.55 1.08 15.54
C ALA A 11 22.09 0.54 14.17
N THR A 12 22.98 -0.10 13.41
CA THR A 12 22.61 -0.74 12.13
C THR A 12 21.85 -2.05 12.35
N ASP A 13 22.23 -2.87 13.33
CA ASP A 13 21.59 -4.16 13.60
C ASP A 13 20.19 -4.02 14.20
N ALA A 14 19.93 -2.94 14.94
CA ALA A 14 18.62 -2.66 15.52
C ALA A 14 17.67 -1.88 14.59
N ALA A 15 18.11 -1.51 13.38
CA ALA A 15 17.34 -0.67 12.48
C ALA A 15 16.38 -1.48 11.60
N GLN A 16 15.14 -1.01 11.50
CA GLN A 16 14.15 -1.57 10.56
C GLN A 16 14.39 -1.09 9.12
N ILE A 17 14.95 0.11 8.99
CA ILE A 17 15.29 0.69 7.69
C ILE A 17 16.69 1.30 7.78
N ILE A 18 17.54 1.00 6.80
CA ILE A 18 18.92 1.51 6.72
C ILE A 18 19.07 2.35 5.45
N LEU A 19 19.47 3.62 5.61
CA LEU A 19 19.75 4.54 4.52
C LEU A 19 21.16 4.26 3.94
N MET A 20 21.23 3.89 2.67
CA MET A 20 22.44 3.29 2.06
C MET A 20 23.54 4.28 1.65
N ASP A 21 23.22 5.55 1.44
CA ASP A 21 24.15 6.58 0.97
C ASP A 21 24.98 7.23 2.10
N GLN A 22 24.86 6.70 3.33
CA GLN A 22 25.49 7.24 4.54
C GLN A 22 25.07 8.69 4.84
N SER A 23 23.97 9.17 4.25
CA SER A 23 23.47 10.53 4.40
C SER A 23 21.96 10.55 4.69
N LEU A 24 21.45 11.70 5.10
CA LEU A 24 20.02 11.89 5.34
C LEU A 24 19.24 12.29 4.07
N ASN A 25 19.89 12.33 2.90
CA ASN A 25 19.26 12.78 1.65
C ASN A 25 18.03 11.94 1.26
N HIS A 26 18.01 10.66 1.65
CA HIS A 26 16.86 9.77 1.39
C HIS A 26 15.76 9.84 2.45
N LEU A 27 16.00 10.51 3.59
CA LEU A 27 15.04 10.54 4.70
C LEU A 27 13.72 11.21 4.29
N SER A 28 13.80 12.37 3.61
CA SER A 28 12.59 13.06 3.12
C SER A 28 11.78 12.16 2.17
N TYR A 29 12.44 11.56 1.18
CA TYR A 29 11.80 10.65 0.23
C TYR A 29 11.16 9.43 0.93
N LEU A 30 11.82 8.88 1.95
CA LEU A 30 11.29 7.77 2.74
C LEU A 30 10.03 8.18 3.51
N LEU A 31 10.02 9.36 4.13
CA LEU A 31 8.86 9.87 4.86
C LEU A 31 7.69 10.18 3.92
N ASP A 32 7.96 10.72 2.73
CA ASP A 32 6.94 10.95 1.69
C ASP A 32 6.37 9.63 1.19
N LEU A 33 7.23 8.62 0.97
CA LEU A 33 6.81 7.27 0.58
C LEU A 33 5.96 6.61 1.66
N ALA A 34 6.31 6.79 2.94
CA ALA A 34 5.51 6.28 4.05
C ALA A 34 4.12 6.92 4.11
N GLN A 35 4.02 8.25 3.91
CA GLN A 35 2.73 8.95 3.87
C GLN A 35 1.87 8.52 2.67
N GLY A 36 2.48 8.37 1.49
CA GLY A 36 1.81 7.86 0.30
C GLY A 36 1.34 6.42 0.49
N PHE A 37 2.15 5.58 1.10
CA PHE A 37 1.80 4.21 1.45
C PHE A 37 0.62 4.14 2.43
N GLU A 38 0.65 4.93 3.51
CA GLU A 38 -0.43 4.98 4.51
C GLU A 38 -1.77 5.37 3.88
N THR A 39 -1.77 6.39 3.02
CA THR A 39 -2.97 6.83 2.30
C THR A 39 -3.48 5.73 1.35
N ASN A 40 -2.57 5.10 0.62
CA ASN A 40 -2.92 4.01 -0.29
C ASN A 40 -3.48 2.79 0.46
N MET A 41 -2.89 2.45 1.62
CA MET A 41 -3.31 1.34 2.45
C MET A 41 -4.72 1.56 3.01
N LYS A 42 -5.06 2.78 3.44
CA LYS A 42 -6.43 3.12 3.88
C LYS A 42 -7.45 2.89 2.76
N THR A 43 -7.13 3.32 1.54
CA THR A 43 -7.99 3.10 0.37
C THR A 43 -8.11 1.62 0.04
N THR A 44 -7.00 0.88 -0.04
CA THR A 44 -7.00 -0.57 -0.28
C THR A 44 -7.80 -1.32 0.79
N TRP A 45 -7.61 -0.97 2.06
CA TRP A 45 -8.36 -1.56 3.17
C TRP A 45 -9.86 -1.31 3.02
N ALA A 46 -10.28 -0.07 2.72
CA ALA A 46 -11.68 0.26 2.51
C ALA A 46 -12.29 -0.50 1.32
N LEU A 47 -11.56 -0.62 0.21
CA LEU A 47 -11.97 -1.34 -1.00
C LEU A 47 -12.12 -2.86 -0.77
N VAL A 48 -11.43 -3.44 0.21
CA VAL A 48 -11.57 -4.86 0.55
C VAL A 48 -12.65 -5.07 1.60
N VAL A 49 -12.63 -4.28 2.67
CA VAL A 49 -13.47 -4.51 3.85
C VAL A 49 -14.91 -4.06 3.63
N ILE A 50 -15.15 -2.91 3.01
CA ILE A 50 -16.51 -2.38 2.81
C ILE A 50 -17.34 -3.35 1.93
N PRO A 51 -16.84 -3.85 0.78
CA PRO A 51 -17.58 -4.82 -0.01
C PRO A 51 -17.85 -6.13 0.73
N SER A 52 -16.95 -6.59 1.61
CA SER A 52 -17.17 -7.78 2.42
C SER A 52 -18.33 -7.61 3.40
N PHE A 53 -18.41 -6.45 4.07
CA PHE A 53 -19.54 -6.14 4.94
C PHE A 53 -20.85 -5.98 4.16
N ILE A 54 -20.81 -5.38 2.97
CA ILE A 54 -21.98 -5.27 2.08
C ILE A 54 -22.44 -6.65 1.61
N ALA A 55 -21.51 -7.53 1.23
CA ALA A 55 -21.84 -8.90 0.80
C ALA A 55 -22.46 -9.69 1.96
N MET A 56 -21.90 -9.60 3.17
CA MET A 56 -22.44 -10.25 4.36
C MET A 56 -23.83 -9.71 4.73
N GLY A 57 -24.00 -8.38 4.78
CA GLY A 57 -25.28 -7.74 5.07
C GLY A 57 -26.33 -8.02 4.00
N GLY A 58 -25.97 -7.92 2.73
CA GLY A 58 -26.87 -8.17 1.60
C GLY A 58 -27.33 -9.63 1.52
N ALA A 59 -26.47 -10.59 1.86
CA ALA A 59 -26.87 -12.01 1.95
C ALA A 59 -27.94 -12.23 3.03
N VAL A 60 -27.80 -11.58 4.21
CA VAL A 60 -28.72 -11.76 5.34
C VAL A 60 -30.03 -10.96 5.18
N PHE A 61 -29.96 -9.69 4.77
CA PHE A 61 -31.12 -8.79 4.77
C PHE A 61 -31.82 -8.67 3.41
N LEU A 62 -31.08 -8.80 2.31
CA LEU A 62 -31.58 -8.59 0.94
C LEU A 62 -31.74 -9.90 0.16
N HIS A 63 -31.44 -11.04 0.79
CA HIS A 63 -31.42 -12.37 0.16
C HIS A 63 -30.58 -12.41 -1.12
N PHE A 64 -29.48 -11.63 -1.17
CA PHE A 64 -28.53 -11.77 -2.27
C PHE A 64 -28.07 -13.22 -2.36
N GLY A 65 -28.26 -13.82 -3.53
CA GLY A 65 -27.82 -15.18 -3.79
C GLY A 65 -26.30 -15.30 -3.65
N LEU A 66 -25.83 -16.51 -3.36
CA LEU A 66 -24.41 -16.84 -3.24
C LEU A 66 -23.56 -16.29 -4.41
N LEU A 67 -24.10 -16.36 -5.63
CA LEU A 67 -23.40 -15.92 -6.83
C LEU A 67 -23.19 -14.39 -6.89
N SER A 68 -24.19 -13.58 -6.52
CA SER A 68 -24.05 -12.12 -6.58
C SER A 68 -23.13 -11.59 -5.47
N GLY A 69 -23.20 -12.17 -4.27
CA GLY A 69 -22.28 -11.86 -3.17
C GLY A 69 -20.83 -12.22 -3.51
N PHE A 70 -20.61 -13.40 -4.10
CA PHE A 70 -19.29 -13.84 -4.55
C PHE A 70 -18.71 -12.90 -5.62
N LEU A 71 -19.47 -12.58 -6.67
CA LEU A 71 -19.01 -11.67 -7.73
C LEU A 71 -18.69 -10.27 -7.20
N GLY A 72 -19.52 -9.76 -6.28
CA GLY A 72 -19.27 -8.47 -5.61
C GLY A 72 -17.94 -8.47 -4.84
N GLN A 73 -17.67 -9.54 -4.08
CA GLN A 73 -16.42 -9.67 -3.33
C GLN A 73 -15.20 -9.75 -4.26
N GLN A 74 -15.28 -10.51 -5.36
CA GLN A 74 -14.18 -10.61 -6.32
C GLN A 74 -13.86 -9.26 -6.99
N MET A 75 -14.88 -8.43 -7.26
CA MET A 75 -14.68 -7.07 -7.76
C MET A 75 -13.99 -6.17 -6.73
N GLY A 76 -14.40 -6.25 -5.46
CA GLY A 76 -13.76 -5.51 -4.36
C GLY A 76 -12.28 -5.88 -4.19
N LEU A 77 -11.96 -7.18 -4.23
CA LEU A 77 -10.57 -7.66 -4.20
C LEU A 77 -9.77 -7.18 -5.41
N GLY A 78 -10.34 -7.25 -6.61
CA GLY A 78 -9.70 -6.73 -7.82
C GLY A 78 -9.38 -5.23 -7.72
N ALA A 79 -10.34 -4.43 -7.25
CA ALA A 79 -10.15 -3.00 -7.02
C ALA A 79 -9.09 -2.73 -5.94
N GLY A 80 -9.11 -3.47 -4.82
CA GLY A 80 -8.12 -3.36 -3.75
C GLY A 80 -6.70 -3.67 -4.22
N LEU A 81 -6.53 -4.71 -5.05
CA LEU A 81 -5.26 -5.05 -5.68
C LEU A 81 -4.78 -3.96 -6.64
N MET A 82 -5.66 -3.44 -7.49
CA MET A 82 -5.31 -2.31 -8.38
C MET A 82 -4.85 -1.08 -7.59
N SER A 83 -5.55 -0.74 -6.50
CA SER A 83 -5.14 0.33 -5.59
C SER A 83 -3.79 0.03 -4.95
N ALA A 84 -3.55 -1.20 -4.48
CA ALA A 84 -2.27 -1.60 -3.89
C ALA A 84 -1.09 -1.46 -4.87
N MET A 85 -1.32 -1.67 -6.18
CA MET A 85 -0.32 -1.54 -7.23
C MET A 85 -0.09 -0.09 -7.71
N ASN A 86 -0.97 0.85 -7.37
CA ASN A 86 -0.92 2.25 -7.81
C ASN A 86 0.46 2.92 -7.57
N PRO A 87 1.13 2.77 -6.41
CA PRO A 87 2.45 3.39 -6.18
C PRO A 87 3.52 2.89 -7.17
N MET A 88 3.47 1.62 -7.57
CA MET A 88 4.41 1.04 -8.54
C MET A 88 4.19 1.61 -9.95
N LEU A 89 2.94 1.87 -10.33
CA LEU A 89 2.58 2.43 -11.63
C LEU A 89 2.97 3.91 -11.75
N GLN A 90 2.77 4.69 -10.68
CA GLN A 90 3.15 6.10 -10.64
C GLN A 90 4.67 6.28 -10.67
N ASN A 91 5.44 5.43 -9.98
CA ASN A 91 6.90 5.58 -9.96
C ASN A 91 7.55 5.28 -11.34
N LYS A 92 6.91 4.42 -12.16
CA LYS A 92 7.36 4.15 -13.55
C LYS A 92 7.11 5.33 -14.49
N SER A 93 6.00 6.07 -14.35
CA SER A 93 5.71 7.22 -15.21
C SER A 93 6.66 8.39 -14.93
N THR A 94 6.97 8.66 -13.66
CA THR A 94 7.93 9.71 -13.26
C THR A 94 9.36 9.40 -13.74
N LYS A 95 9.80 8.14 -13.65
CA LYS A 95 11.14 7.74 -14.13
C LYS A 95 11.26 7.84 -15.66
N LYS A 96 10.18 7.57 -16.40
CA LYS A 96 10.14 7.69 -17.88
C LYS A 96 10.17 9.15 -18.36
N GLN A 97 9.67 10.10 -17.57
CA GLN A 97 9.72 11.54 -17.87
C GLN A 97 11.10 12.17 -17.63
N ARG A 98 11.90 11.66 -16.68
CA ARG A 98 13.27 12.17 -16.43
C ARG A 98 14.34 11.65 -17.40
N LEU A 99 14.00 10.68 -18.25
CA LEU A 99 14.89 10.08 -19.25
C LEU A 99 14.64 10.63 -20.68
N LYS A 100 13.76 11.61 -20.82
CA LYS A 100 13.55 12.40 -22.03
C LYS A 100 14.07 13.82 -21.80
#